data_AF-A0A2A2VBG8-F1
#
_entry.id   AF-A0A2A2VBG8-F1
#
_cell.length_a   1.000
_cell.length_b   1.000
_cell.length_c   1.000
_cell.angle_alpha   90.00
_cell.angle_beta   90.00
_cell.angle_gamma   90.00
#
_symmetry.space_group_name_H-M   'P 1'
#
loop_
_entity.id
_entity.type
_entity.pdbx_description
1 polymer ?
#
loop_
_entity_poly.entity_id
_entity_poly.type
_entity_poly.pdbx_seq_one_letter_code
_entity_poly.pdbx_strand_id
1 'polypeptide(L)' 'MGALIFDFDGVIADSEAIANTVLAKTVSDLGQPTTLDQALGRYSGKRWADVIAEIEAAIGRPVPPIS' A
#
# COMPACT_ATOMS: atom_id res chain seq x y z
N MET A 1 13.52 20.27 4.31
CA MET A 1 12.63 19.22 4.87
C MET A 1 12.16 18.36 3.72
N GLY A 2 12.36 17.05 3.63
CA GLY A 2 13.10 16.07 4.40
C GLY A 2 12.97 14.81 3.54
N ALA A 3 13.86 14.65 2.56
CA ALA A 3 13.83 13.50 1.68
C ALA A 3 14.34 12.31 2.49
N LEU A 4 13.42 11.47 2.97
CA LEU A 4 13.76 10.17 3.52
C LEU A 4 13.99 9.25 2.32
N ILE A 5 15.11 9.43 1.63
CA ILE A 5 15.55 8.50 0.59
C ILE A 5 16.48 7.52 1.30
N PHE A 6 15.94 6.34 1.62
CA PHE A 6 16.75 5.21 2.04
C PHE A 6 17.36 4.59 0.78
N ASP A 7 18.68 4.70 0.67
CA ASP A 7 19.51 4.02 -0.32
C ASP A 7 19.71 2.55 0.13
N PHE A 8 18.93 1.62 -0.45
CA PHE A 8 19.09 0.16 -0.35
C PHE A 8 18.51 -0.50 -1.61
N ASP A 9 19.24 -0.37 -2.73
CA ASP A 9 18.89 -0.65 -4.14
C ASP A 9 18.47 -2.09 -4.55
N GLY A 10 17.84 -2.88 -3.67
CA GLY A 10 17.23 -4.16 -4.09
C GLY A 10 16.27 -4.79 -3.11
N VAL A 11 16.55 -4.69 -1.81
CA VAL A 11 15.70 -5.31 -0.77
C VAL A 11 14.42 -4.52 -0.52
N ILE A 12 14.46 -3.20 -0.67
CA ILE A 12 13.29 -2.34 -0.47
C ILE A 12 12.30 -2.52 -1.62
N ALA A 13 12.77 -2.56 -2.88
CA ALA A 13 11.91 -2.76 -4.04
C ALA A 13 11.15 -4.10 -3.97
N ASP A 14 11.82 -5.18 -3.55
CA ASP A 14 11.18 -6.48 -3.30
C ASP A 14 10.16 -6.39 -2.16
N SER A 15 10.51 -5.69 -1.08
CA SER A 15 9.62 -5.51 0.07
C SER A 15 8.38 -4.67 -0.28
N GLU A 16 8.53 -3.65 -1.13
CA GLU A 16 7.44 -2.83 -1.63
C GLU A 16 6.52 -3.61 -2.56
N ALA A 17 7.07 -4.43 -3.46
CA ALA A 17 6.28 -5.29 -4.33
C ALA A 17 5.47 -6.32 -3.54
N ILE A 18 6.08 -6.94 -2.52
CA ILE A 18 5.38 -7.87 -1.61
C ILE A 18 4.26 -7.15 -0.85
N ALA A 19 4.56 -5.99 -0.25
CA ALA A 19 3.57 -5.21 0.50
C ALA A 19 2.40 -4.79 -0.40
N ASN A 20 2.68 -4.28 -1.60
CA ASN A 20 1.65 -3.87 -2.56
C ASN A 20 0.85 -5.06 -3.11
N THR A 21 1.44 -6.25 -3.19
CA THR A 21 0.72 -7.48 -3.56
C THR A 21 -0.32 -7.85 -2.50
N VAL A 22 0.09 -7.85 -1.22
CA VAL A 22 -0.83 -8.09 -0.10
C VAL A 22 -1.92 -7.02 -0.08
N LEU A 23 -1.55 -5.76 -0.25
CA LEU A 23 -2.48 -4.63 -0.25
C LEU A 23 -3.50 -4.73 -1.39
N ALA A 24 -3.06 -4.99 -2.62
CA ALA A 24 -3.93 -5.16 -3.78
C ALA A 24 -4.95 -6.28 -3.55
N LYS A 25 -4.51 -7.38 -2.95
CA LYS A 25 -5.39 -8.49 -2.56
C LYS A 25 -6.40 -8.05 -1.49
N THR A 26 -5.95 -7.42 -0.41
CA THR A 26 -6.83 -6.96 0.68
C THR A 26 -7.87 -5.96 0.18
N VAL A 27 -7.48 -4.97 -0.62
CA VAL A 27 -8.41 -3.98 -1.19
C VAL A 27 -9.41 -4.65 -2.14
N SER A 28 -8.95 -5.62 -2.94
CA SER A 28 -9.82 -6.44 -3.79
C SER A 28 -10.83 -7.25 -2.98
N ASP A 29 -10.39 -7.93 -1.92
CA ASP A 29 -11.24 -8.70 -1.01
C ASP A 29 -12.26 -7.80 -0.29
N LEU A 30 -11.94 -6.52 -0.07
CA LEU A 30 -12.81 -5.53 0.56
C LEU A 30 -13.87 -4.95 -0.39
N GLY A 31 -13.84 -5.33 -1.68
CA GLY A 31 -14.85 -4.95 -2.68
C GLY A 31 -14.36 -3.99 -3.76
N GLN A 32 -13.07 -3.65 -3.78
CA GLN A 32 -12.48 -2.75 -4.77
C GLN A 32 -11.40 -3.49 -5.58
N PRO A 33 -11.73 -4.06 -6.75
CA PRO A 33 -10.78 -4.77 -7.59
C PRO A 33 -9.54 -3.90 -7.90
N THR A 34 -8.39 -4.35 -7.42
CA THR A 34 -7.12 -3.61 -7.48
C THR A 34 -6.02 -4.55 -7.95
N THR A 35 -5.30 -4.18 -9.00
CA THR A 35 -4.13 -4.92 -9.49
C THR A 35 -2.85 -4.49 -8.78
N LEU A 36 -1.79 -5.31 -8.86
CA LEU A 36 -0.48 -4.95 -8.32
C LEU A 36 0.05 -3.63 -8.93
N ASP A 37 -0.04 -3.45 -10.25
CA ASP A 37 0.42 -2.22 -10.92
C ASP A 37 -0.34 -0.98 -10.43
N GLN A 38 -1.65 -1.13 -10.21
CA GLN A 38 -2.47 -0.05 -9.63
C GLN A 38 -2.06 0.25 -8.19
N ALA A 39 -1.77 -0.77 -7.40
CA ALA A 39 -1.30 -0.60 -6.03
C ALA A 39 0.08 0.08 -6.00
N LEU A 40 1.03 -0.39 -6.80
CA LEU A 40 2.37 0.22 -6.93
C LEU A 40 2.28 1.69 -7.35
N GLY A 41 1.50 2.00 -8.39
CA GLY A 41 1.34 3.38 -8.85
C GLY A 41 0.65 4.30 -7.83
N ARG A 42 -0.16 3.74 -6.92
CA ARG A 42 -1.00 4.52 -6.00
C ARG A 42 -0.42 4.62 -4.59
N TYR A 43 0.36 3.63 -4.15
CA TYR A 43 0.79 3.48 -2.77
C TYR A 43 2.31 3.35 -2.60
N SER A 44 3.06 3.07 -3.67
CA SER A 44 4.53 3.01 -3.57
C SER A 44 5.11 4.36 -3.13
N GLY A 45 6.10 4.32 -2.24
CA GLY A 45 6.70 5.51 -1.64
C GLY A 45 5.82 6.34 -0.68
N LYS A 46 4.55 5.95 -0.44
CA LYS A 46 3.68 6.61 0.55
C LYS A 46 3.91 6.06 1.95
N ARG A 47 3.62 6.88 2.97
CA ARG A 47 3.65 6.41 4.36
C ARG A 47 2.46 5.47 4.56
N TRP A 48 2.66 4.39 5.33
CA TRP A 48 1.63 3.39 5.58
C TRP A 48 0.31 3.99 6.12
N ALA A 49 0.38 5.00 6.98
CA ALA A 49 -0.79 5.68 7.52
C ALA A 49 -1.63 6.39 6.44
N ASP A 50 -0.97 6.98 5.43
CA ASP A 50 -1.65 7.64 4.32
C ASP A 50 -2.32 6.61 3.41
N VAL A 51 -1.66 5.48 3.18
CA VAL A 51 -2.20 4.34 2.41
C VAL A 51 -3.46 3.79 3.07
N ILE A 52 -3.44 3.56 4.39
CA ILE A 52 -4.62 3.09 5.13
C ILE A 52 -5.77 4.08 5.03
N ALA A 53 -5.51 5.38 5.24
CA ALA A 53 -6.54 6.42 5.13
C ALA A 53 -7.17 6.47 3.73
N GLU A 54 -6.38 6.32 2.67
CA GLU A 54 -6.88 6.25 1.30
C GLU A 54 -7.75 5.01 1.05
N ILE A 55 -7.33 3.86 1.57
CA ILE A 55 -8.09 2.61 1.46
C ILE A 55 -9.42 2.74 2.20
N GLU A 56 -9.41 3.22 3.45
CA GLU A 56 -10.61 3.43 4.26
C GLU A 56 -11.61 4.39 3.58
N ALA A 57 -11.09 5.47 2.99
CA ALA A 57 -11.90 6.40 2.20
C ALA A 57 -12.51 5.73 0.95
N ALA A 58 -11.78 4.83 0.30
CA ALA A 58 -12.24 4.15 -0.90
C ALA A 58 -13.28 3.04 -0.61
N ILE A 59 -13.12 2.31 0.50
CA ILE A 59 -14.05 1.24 0.90
C ILE A 59 -15.20 1.74 1.80
N GLY A 60 -15.12 2.97 2.30
CA GLY A 60 -16.14 3.59 3.15
C GLY A 60 -16.26 3.00 4.56
N ARG A 61 -15.24 2.29 5.03
CA ARG A 61 -15.19 1.63 6.35
C ARG A 61 -13.74 1.53 6.85
N PRO A 62 -13.50 1.45 8.18
CA PRO A 62 -12.16 1.27 8.71
C PRO A 62 -11.56 -0.10 8.33
N VAL A 63 -10.25 -0.13 8.09
CA VAL A 63 -9.52 -1.39 7.87
C VAL A 63 -9.34 -2.06 9.24
N PRO A 64 -9.66 -3.36 9.39
CA PRO A 64 -9.51 -4.05 10.66
C PRO A 64 -8.03 -4.06 11.11
N PRO A 65 -7.74 -3.88 12.41
CA PRO A 65 -6.38 -3.94 12.91
C PRO A 65 -5.83 -5.35 12.70
N ILE A 66 -4.61 -5.43 12.18
CA ILE A 66 -3.79 -6.64 12.20
C ILE A 66 -3.43 -6.92 13.67
N SER A 67 -4.01 -7.99 14.25
CA SER A 67 -3.59 -8.55 15.55
C SER A 67 -2.36 -9.41 15.40
#